data_AF-A0A0T7FGD2-F1
#
_entry.id   AF-A0A0T7FGD2-F1
#
_cell.length_a   1.000
_cell.length_b   1.000
_cell.length_c   1.000
_cell.angle_alpha   90.00
_cell.angle_beta   90.00
_cell.angle_gamma   90.00
#
_symmetry.space_group_name_H-M   'P 1'
#
loop_
_entity.id
_entity.type
_entity.pdbx_description
1 polymer ?
#
loop_
_entity_poly.entity_id
_entity_poly.type
_entity_poly.pdbx_seq_one_letter_code
_entity_poly.pdbx_strand_id
1 'polypeptide(L)' 'MSLTHGKLIGYLRESLNIAHADSESELFSSGLLDSVSMVNLLAFVEQTTGLSIRAEDVTLENFDTPERIIRFAEASA' A
#
# COMPACT_ATOMS: atom_id res chain seq x y z
N MET A 1 1.27 -8.48 12.92
CA MET A 1 -0.12 -8.02 13.09
C MET A 1 -0.73 -7.91 11.70
N SER A 2 -2.02 -8.18 11.50
CA SER A 2 -2.59 -8.16 10.14
C SER A 2 -2.79 -6.71 9.64
N LEU A 3 -2.40 -6.44 8.40
CA LEU A 3 -2.76 -5.21 7.69
C LEU A 3 -4.25 -5.29 7.34
N THR A 4 -5.05 -4.32 7.78
CA THR A 4 -6.48 -4.27 7.48
C THR A 4 -6.79 -3.12 6.54
N HIS A 5 -7.90 -3.24 5.82
CA HIS A 5 -8.34 -2.24 4.87
C HIS A 5 -8.51 -0.84 5.47
N GLY A 6 -9.11 -0.75 6.67
CA GLY A 6 -9.29 0.53 7.36
C GLY A 6 -7.97 1.18 7.75
N LYS A 7 -6.96 0.40 8.16
CA LYS A 7 -5.63 0.93 8.50
C LYS A 7 -4.91 1.46 7.27
N LEU A 8 -4.95 0.73 6.16
CA LEU A 8 -4.30 1.13 4.92
C LEU A 8 -4.94 2.41 4.36
N ILE A 9 -6.26 2.45 4.21
CA ILE A 9 -6.96 3.64 3.70
C ILE A 9 -6.78 4.83 4.63
N GLY A 10 -6.83 4.63 5.94
CA GLY A 10 -6.55 5.68 6.93
C GLY A 10 -5.15 6.27 6.73
N TYR A 11 -4.13 5.42 6.58
CA TYR A 11 -2.77 5.87 6.32
C TYR A 11 -2.64 6.64 5.00
N LEU A 12 -3.25 6.16 3.92
CA LEU A 12 -3.24 6.83 2.62
C LEU A 12 -3.87 8.24 2.71
N ARG A 13 -4.99 8.38 3.42
CA ARG A 13 -5.69 9.66 3.57
C ARG A 13 -4.99 10.62 4.52
N GLU A 14 -4.53 10.13 5.67
CA GLU A 14 -3.98 10.97 6.75
C GLU A 14 -2.49 11.24 6.58
N SER A 15 -1.71 10.24 6.18
CA SER A 15 -0.24 10.35 6.08
C SER A 15 0.24 10.70 4.68
N LEU A 16 -0.40 10.17 3.63
CA LEU A 16 -0.03 10.44 2.24
C LEU A 16 -0.92 11.49 1.56
N ASN A 17 -1.92 12.04 2.27
CA ASN A 17 -2.82 13.09 1.79
C ASN A 17 -3.62 12.69 0.52
N ILE A 18 -3.91 11.39 0.34
CA ILE A 18 -4.69 10.86 -0.78
C ILE A 18 -6.16 10.76 -0.36
N ALA A 19 -6.86 11.89 -0.40
CA ALA A 19 -8.21 12.04 0.14
C ALA A 19 -9.26 11.07 -0.48
N HIS A 20 -9.10 10.73 -1.76
CA HIS A 20 -10.03 9.89 -2.54
C HIS A 20 -9.51 8.47 -2.77
N ALA A 21 -8.60 7.98 -1.92
CA ALA A 21 -8.19 6.58 -1.99
C ALA A 21 -9.35 5.66 -1.55
N ASP A 22 -9.74 4.74 -2.44
CA ASP A 22 -10.64 3.62 -2.20
C ASP A 22 -9.94 2.29 -2.50
N SER A 23 -10.57 1.17 -2.14
CA SER A 23 -10.05 -0.21 -2.27
C SER A 23 -9.43 -0.54 -3.63
N GLU A 24 -10.13 -0.14 -4.69
CA GLU A 24 -9.79 -0.43 -6.08
C GLU A 24 -9.19 0.78 -6.80
N SER A 25 -9.00 1.90 -6.11
CA SER A 25 -8.38 3.08 -6.69
C SER A 25 -6.95 2.75 -7.10
N GLU A 26 -6.65 2.94 -8.38
CA GLU A 26 -5.28 2.98 -8.87
C GLU A 26 -4.53 4.09 -8.14
N LEU A 27 -3.38 3.77 -7.55
CA LEU A 27 -2.54 4.67 -6.79
C LEU A 27 -1.35 5.11 -7.65
N PHE A 28 -0.68 4.15 -8.29
CA PHE A 28 0.48 4.43 -9.13
C PHE A 28 0.07 4.80 -10.54
N SER A 29 -0.79 4.00 -11.16
CA SER A 29 -1.19 4.19 -12.56
C SER A 29 -1.95 5.51 -12.75
N SER A 30 -2.66 5.96 -11.73
CA SER A 30 -3.36 7.26 -11.72
C SER A 30 -2.46 8.45 -11.34
N GLY A 31 -1.26 8.21 -10.80
CA GLY A 31 -0.37 9.23 -10.25
C GLY A 31 -0.79 9.79 -8.89
N LEU A 32 -1.75 9.19 -8.18
CA LEU A 32 -2.10 9.57 -6.80
C LEU A 32 -0.96 9.33 -5.80
N LEU A 33 -0.12 8.34 -6.08
CA LEU A 33 1.02 7.96 -5.26
C LEU A 33 2.32 8.18 -6.05
N ASP A 34 3.22 8.98 -5.48
CA ASP A 34 4.53 9.26 -6.06
C ASP A 34 5.61 8.27 -5.54
N SER A 35 6.79 8.28 -6.17
CA SER A 35 7.92 7.42 -5.81
C SER A 35 8.42 7.57 -4.36
N VAL A 36 8.31 8.77 -3.76
CA VAL A 36 8.66 9.04 -2.36
C VAL A 36 7.57 8.51 -1.42
N SER A 37 6.30 8.80 -1.73
CA SER A 37 5.16 8.30 -0.97
C SER A 37 5.06 6.77 -1.01
N MET A 38 5.51 6.14 -2.11
CA MET A 38 5.69 4.70 -2.24
C MET A 38 6.62 4.14 -1.16
N VAL A 39 7.82 4.72 -0.98
CA VAL A 39 8.76 4.24 0.04
C VAL A 39 8.14 4.31 1.44
N ASN A 40 7.41 5.39 1.73
CA ASN A 40 6.69 5.54 3.01
C ASN A 40 5.56 4.52 3.18
N LEU A 41 4.86 4.17 2.10
CA LEU A 41 3.82 3.13 2.10
C LEU A 41 4.42 1.75 2.35
N LEU A 42 5.51 1.41 1.65
CA LEU A 42 6.21 0.14 1.84
C LEU A 42 6.68 -0.01 3.29
N ALA A 43 7.34 1.03 3.84
CA ALA A 43 7.79 1.03 5.24
C ALA A 43 6.63 0.86 6.24
N PHE A 44 5.46 1.44 5.97
CA PHE A 44 4.26 1.27 6.78
C PHE A 44 3.73 -0.17 6.73
N VAL A 45 3.68 -0.78 5.54
CA VAL A 45 3.25 -2.18 5.36
C VAL A 45 4.22 -3.12 6.07
N GLU A 46 5.52 -2.95 5.88
CA GLU A 46 6.57 -3.75 6.55
C GLU A 46 6.47 -3.63 8.07
N GLN A 47 6.36 -2.42 8.62
CA GLN A 47 6.20 -2.22 10.07
C GLN A 47 4.91 -2.83 10.63
N THR A 48 3.81 -2.77 9.87
CA THR A 48 2.51 -3.28 10.32
C THR A 48 2.48 -4.81 10.33
N THR A 49 3.04 -5.42 9.28
CA THR A 49 2.96 -6.85 9.02
C THR A 49 4.14 -7.63 9.57
N GLY A 50 5.32 -7.01 9.64
CA GLY A 50 6.61 -7.64 9.89
C GLY A 50 7.24 -8.26 8.64
N LEU A 51 6.66 -8.05 7.46
CA LEU A 51 7.18 -8.55 6.18
C LEU A 51 8.40 -7.73 5.73
N SER A 52 9.20 -8.33 4.85
CA SER A 52 10.25 -7.64 4.12
C SER A 52 9.88 -7.61 2.64
N ILE A 53 9.58 -6.43 2.12
CA ILE A 53 9.14 -6.21 0.75
C ILE A 53 10.39 -5.95 -0.10
N ARG A 54 10.62 -6.78 -1.11
CA ARG A 54 11.75 -6.59 -2.03
C ARG A 54 11.32 -5.69 -3.17
N ALA A 55 12.28 -4.99 -3.77
CA ALA A 55 12.00 -4.14 -4.94
C ALA A 55 11.33 -4.89 -6.11
N GLU A 56 11.58 -6.20 -6.24
CA GLU A 56 10.94 -7.07 -7.25
C GLU A 56 9.45 -7.32 -6.98
N ASP A 57 9.02 -7.28 -5.71
CA ASP A 57 7.62 -7.44 -5.31
C ASP A 57 6.78 -6.20 -5.63
N VAL A 58 7.46 -5.05 -5.76
CA VAL A 58 6.84 -3.74 -5.95
C VAL A 58 6.47 -3.54 -7.42
N THR A 59 5.43 -4.24 -7.84
CA THR A 59 4.86 -4.19 -9.19
C THR A 59 3.47 -3.56 -9.17
N LEU A 60 2.97 -3.12 -10.32
CA LEU A 60 1.59 -2.64 -10.44
C LEU A 60 0.56 -3.73 -10.08
N GLU A 61 0.89 -5.00 -10.30
CA GLU A 61 0.02 -6.13 -9.96
C GLU A 61 -0.15 -6.30 -8.44
N ASN A 62 0.87 -5.92 -7.66
CA ASN A 62 0.87 -6.07 -6.20
C ASN A 62 0.56 -4.76 -5.46
N PHE A 63 0.94 -3.59 -6.02
CA PHE A 63 0.95 -2.32 -5.29
C PHE A 63 0.12 -1.19 -5.93
N ASP A 64 -0.55 -1.42 -7.06
CA ASP A 64 -1.31 -0.35 -7.72
C ASP A 64 -2.64 -0.01 -7.02
N THR A 65 -3.23 -0.91 -6.22
CA THR A 65 -4.46 -0.60 -5.47
C THR A 65 -4.34 -1.04 -4.01
N PRO A 66 -5.05 -0.38 -3.07
CA PRO A 66 -5.08 -0.80 -1.68
C PRO A 66 -5.45 -2.27 -1.49
N GLU A 67 -6.39 -2.78 -2.27
CA GLU A 67 -6.81 -4.17 -2.22
C GLU A 67 -5.68 -5.13 -2.62
N ARG A 68 -4.92 -4.82 -3.67
CA ARG A 68 -3.75 -5.63 -4.10
C ARG A 68 -2.68 -5.66 -3.01
N ILE A 69 -2.43 -4.53 -2.35
CA ILE A 69 -1.44 -4.42 -1.28
C ILE A 69 -1.83 -5.31 -0.09
N ILE A 70 -3.10 -5.29 0.30
CA ILE A 70 -3.62 -6.15 1.38
C ILE A 70 -3.48 -7.62 1.00
N ARG A 71 -3.88 -7.99 -0.23
CA ARG A 71 -3.75 -9.36 -0.73
C ARG A 71 -2.30 -9.83 -0.75
N PHE A 72 -1.36 -8.98 -1.17
CA PHE A 72 0.07 -9.27 -1.13
C PHE A 72 0.55 -9.52 0.30
N ALA A 73 0.15 -8.66 1.24
CA ALA A 73 0.49 -8.79 2.64
C ALA A 73 -0.10 -10.07 3.28
N GLU A 74 -1.31 -10.47 2.91
CA GLU A 74 -1.95 -11.70 3.38
C GLU A 74 -1.31 -12.96 2.77
N ALA A 75 -0.89 -12.91 1.51
CA ALA A 75 -0.24 -14.05 0.84
C ALA A 75 1.18 -14.31 1.36
N SER A 76 1.82 -13.30 1.95
CA SER A 76 3.21 -13.35 2.43
C SER A 76 3.34 -13.57 3.94
N ALA A 77 2.23 -13.54 4.68
CA ALA A 77 2.16 -13.71 6.14
C ALA A 77 2.05 -15.19 6.57
#